data_AF-A0A5B1C1H2-F1
#
_entry.id   AF-A0A5B1C1H2-F1
#
_cell.length_a   1.000
_cell.length_b   1.000
_cell.length_c   1.000
_cell.angle_alpha   90.00
_cell.angle_beta   90.00
_cell.angle_gamma   90.00
#
_symmetry.space_group_name_H-M   'P 1'
#
loop_
_entity.id
_entity.type
_entity.pdbx_description
1 polymer ?
#
loop_
_entity_poly.entity_id
_entity_poly.type
_entity_poly.pdbx_seq_one_letter_code
_entity_poly.pdbx_strand_id
1 'polypeptide(L)'
;MKKKIIMFDFDRTISLNVPLFKSVMRIFKDSGFDIMICTARSVHSGNDDIFEHFPEDIVIFCEGMQKEDFILQHTSISLDDIAFWIDDDCSSVTRIEEIRRLSETDL
;
A
#
# COMPACT_ATOMS: atom_id res chain seq x y z
N MET A 1 -3.85 -19.86 -11.66
CA MET A 1 -3.52 -19.35 -10.31
C MET A 1 -4.00 -17.90 -10.24
N LYS A 2 -4.57 -17.48 -9.11
CA LYS A 2 -4.94 -16.06 -8.91
C LYS A 2 -3.66 -15.24 -8.86
N LYS A 3 -3.61 -14.11 -9.57
CA LYS A 3 -2.46 -13.21 -9.50
C LYS A 3 -2.35 -12.62 -8.10
N LYS A 4 -1.11 -12.47 -7.61
CA LYS A 4 -0.84 -11.78 -6.35
C LYS A 4 -0.64 -10.29 -6.59
N ILE A 5 -0.86 -9.50 -5.55
CA ILE A 5 -0.79 -8.03 -5.59
C ILE A 5 0.50 -7.57 -4.91
N ILE A 6 1.15 -6.56 -5.48
CA ILE A 6 2.17 -5.77 -4.78
C ILE A 6 1.54 -4.45 -4.36
N MET A 7 1.59 -4.16 -3.07
CA MET A 7 1.11 -2.91 -2.49
C MET A 7 2.29 -1.95 -2.34
N PHE A 8 2.16 -0.74 -2.87
CA PHE A 8 3.14 0.33 -2.70
C PHE A 8 2.54 1.47 -1.90
N ASP A 9 3.26 1.95 -0.89
CA ASP A 9 3.00 3.26 -0.34
C ASP A 9 3.40 4.37 -1.31
N PHE A 10 2.77 5.54 -1.14
CA PHE A 10 3.09 6.71 -1.96
C PHE A 10 4.06 7.68 -1.28
N ASP A 11 3.76 8.13 -0.06
CA ASP A 11 4.46 9.23 0.60
C ASP A 11 5.80 8.77 1.19
N ARG A 12 6.92 9.39 0.79
CA ARG A 12 8.28 8.93 1.17
C ARG A 12 8.64 7.54 0.65
N THR A 13 7.79 6.96 -0.19
CA THR A 13 8.06 5.73 -0.95
C THR A 13 8.10 6.05 -2.44
N ILE A 14 6.98 5.94 -3.17
CA ILE A 14 6.92 6.26 -4.60
C ILE A 14 7.33 7.71 -4.88
N SER A 15 6.87 8.65 -4.05
CA SER A 15 7.05 10.09 -4.28
C SER A 15 8.52 10.54 -4.26
N LEU A 16 9.43 9.75 -3.68
CA LEU A 16 10.87 10.03 -3.71
C LEU A 16 11.47 9.88 -5.11
N ASN A 17 10.94 8.97 -5.94
CA ASN A 17 11.43 8.75 -7.30
C ASN A 17 10.39 8.00 -8.17
N VAL A 18 9.37 8.71 -8.62
CA VAL A 18 8.27 8.15 -9.42
C VAL A 18 8.78 7.36 -10.66
N PRO A 19 9.74 7.85 -11.47
CA PRO A 19 10.23 7.09 -12.62
C PRO A 19 10.88 5.74 -12.27
N LEU A 20 11.64 5.69 -11.17
CA LEU A 20 12.22 4.44 -10.67
C LEU A 20 11.11 3.46 -10.27
N PHE A 21 10.16 3.90 -9.45
CA PHE A 21 9.07 3.03 -8.99
C PHE A 21 8.17 2.56 -10.13
N LYS A 22 7.90 3.40 -11.15
CA LYS A 22 7.22 2.96 -12.37
C LYS A 22 7.98 1.84 -13.10
N SER A 23 9.30 1.91 -13.13
CA SER A 23 10.15 0.87 -13.72
C SER A 23 10.10 -0.44 -12.91
N VAL A 24 10.12 -0.34 -11.57
CA VAL A 24 9.97 -1.48 -10.66
C VAL A 24 8.58 -2.12 -10.79
N MET A 25 7.51 -1.32 -10.80
CA MET A 25 6.14 -1.78 -11.00
C MET A 25 5.98 -2.50 -12.34
N ARG A 26 6.64 -2.01 -13.40
CA ARG A 26 6.64 -2.69 -14.71
C ARG A 26 7.26 -4.08 -14.62
N ILE A 27 8.41 -4.23 -13.95
CA ILE A 27 9.06 -5.53 -13.75
C ILE A 27 8.12 -6.51 -13.03
N PHE A 28 7.42 -6.06 -11.98
CA PHE A 28 6.44 -6.89 -11.28
C PHE A 28 5.23 -7.25 -12.16
N LYS A 29 4.69 -6.29 -12.93
CA LYS A 29 3.60 -6.57 -13.88
C LYS A 29 4.01 -7.59 -14.95
N ASP A 30 5.19 -7.42 -15.53
CA ASP A 30 5.76 -8.34 -16.52
C ASP A 30 6.04 -9.74 -15.91
N SER A 31 6.22 -9.81 -14.58
CA SER A 31 6.36 -11.05 -13.81
C SER A 31 5.03 -11.67 -13.36
N GLY A 32 3.88 -11.07 -13.74
CA GLY A 32 2.55 -11.61 -13.49
C GLY A 32 1.86 -11.14 -12.20
N PHE A 33 2.37 -10.11 -11.55
CA PHE A 33 1.72 -9.48 -10.39
C PHE A 33 0.78 -8.36 -10.82
N ASP A 34 -0.27 -8.13 -10.02
CA ASP A 34 -1.06 -6.91 -10.09
C ASP A 34 -0.45 -5.87 -9.12
N ILE A 35 -0.68 -4.58 -9.39
CA ILE A 35 -0.07 -3.47 -8.64
C ILE A 35 -1.18 -2.58 -8.11
N MET A 36 -1.08 -2.24 -6.83
CA MET A 36 -1.91 -1.22 -6.19
C MET A 36 -1.05 -0.27 -5.38
N ILE A 37 -1.51 0.98 -5.27
CA ILE A 37 -0.94 2.01 -4.42
C ILE A 37 -1.85 2.11 -3.20
N CYS A 38 -1.29 2.05 -2.01
CA CYS A 38 -2.01 2.06 -0.75
C CYS A 38 -1.40 3.14 0.14
N THR A 39 -2.10 4.27 0.31
CA THR A 39 -1.57 5.45 1.00
C THR A 39 -2.41 5.77 2.23
N ALA A 40 -1.76 6.31 3.27
CA ALA A 40 -2.46 6.82 4.46
C ALA A 40 -3.24 8.13 4.19
N ARG A 41 -3.09 8.74 3.01
CA ARG A 41 -3.83 9.96 2.64
C ARG A 41 -5.35 9.74 2.65
N SER A 42 -6.08 10.86 2.71
CA SER A 42 -7.52 10.89 2.55
C SER A 42 -7.89 11.07 1.08
N VAL A 43 -8.98 10.45 0.62
CA VAL A 43 -9.54 10.74 -0.71
C VAL A 43 -9.95 12.21 -0.87
N HIS A 44 -10.23 12.90 0.25
CA HIS A 44 -10.62 14.30 0.28
C HIS A 44 -9.45 15.29 0.36
N SER A 45 -8.20 14.82 0.45
CA SER A 45 -7.02 15.69 0.34
C SER A 45 -6.70 16.03 -1.12
N GLY A 46 -5.84 17.03 -1.35
CA GLY A 46 -5.24 17.22 -2.67
C GLY A 46 -4.34 16.03 -3.01
N ASN A 47 -4.69 15.27 -4.05
CA ASN A 47 -4.00 14.05 -4.48
C ASN A 47 -3.57 14.12 -5.96
N ASP A 48 -3.48 15.34 -6.50
CA ASP A 48 -3.14 15.59 -7.90
C ASP A 48 -1.78 14.97 -8.27
N ASP A 49 -0.81 14.97 -7.35
CA ASP A 49 0.50 14.36 -7.52
C ASP A 49 0.46 12.83 -7.73
N ILE A 50 -0.51 12.14 -7.12
CA ILE A 50 -0.76 10.72 -7.38
C ILE A 50 -1.38 10.55 -8.77
N PHE A 51 -2.42 11.33 -9.07
CA PHE A 51 -3.23 11.15 -10.28
C PHE A 51 -2.57 11.67 -11.57
N GLU A 52 -1.60 12.57 -11.47
CA GLU A 52 -0.68 12.92 -12.56
C GLU A 52 0.14 11.71 -13.05
N HIS A 53 0.23 10.67 -12.23
CA HIS A 53 1.13 9.56 -12.47
C HIS A 53 0.46 8.20 -12.55
N PHE A 54 -0.68 8.02 -11.89
CA PHE A 54 -1.36 6.74 -11.72
C PHE A 54 -2.88 6.90 -11.88
N PRO A 55 -3.56 5.91 -12.49
CA PRO A 55 -5.00 5.93 -12.60
C PRO A 55 -5.66 5.71 -11.23
N GLU A 56 -6.86 6.27 -11.02
CA GLU A 56 -7.58 6.20 -9.74
C GLU A 56 -7.92 4.77 -9.29
N ASP A 57 -8.16 3.86 -10.23
CA ASP A 57 -8.60 2.49 -9.97
C ASP A 57 -7.56 1.59 -9.31
N ILE A 58 -6.29 2.02 -9.28
CA ILE A 58 -5.21 1.30 -8.59
C ILE A 58 -4.83 1.95 -7.26
N VAL A 59 -5.51 3.02 -6.83
CA VAL A 59 -5.17 3.77 -5.60
C VAL A 59 -6.17 3.46 -4.50
N ILE A 60 -5.66 3.12 -3.32
CA ILE A 60 -6.40 2.91 -2.09
C ILE A 60 -5.99 3.99 -1.09
N PHE A 61 -6.98 4.77 -0.64
CA PHE A 61 -6.82 5.76 0.42
C PHE A 61 -7.25 5.15 1.75
N CYS A 62 -6.31 4.97 2.67
CA CYS A 62 -6.54 4.34 3.96
C CYS A 62 -7.03 5.32 5.05
N GLU A 63 -7.17 6.61 4.75
CA GLU A 63 -7.75 7.59 5.67
C GLU A 63 -7.03 7.64 7.04
N GLY A 64 -5.71 7.50 7.03
CA GLY A 64 -4.86 7.46 8.23
C GLY A 64 -4.93 6.18 9.05
N MET A 65 -5.69 5.17 8.61
CA MET A 65 -5.74 3.85 9.24
C MET A 65 -4.51 3.00 8.91
N GLN A 66 -4.25 1.99 9.74
CA GLN A 66 -3.31 0.93 9.43
C GLN A 66 -3.74 0.21 8.16
N LYS A 67 -2.81 0.02 7.21
CA LYS A 67 -3.16 -0.42 5.85
C LYS A 67 -3.77 -1.82 5.84
N GLU A 68 -3.24 -2.77 6.60
CA GLU A 68 -3.85 -4.12 6.69
C GLU A 68 -5.26 -4.08 7.29
N ASP A 69 -5.48 -3.27 8.35
CA ASP A 69 -6.80 -3.12 8.96
C ASP A 69 -7.79 -2.51 7.95
N PHE A 70 -7.36 -1.51 7.18
CA PHE A 70 -8.20 -0.90 6.15
C PHE A 70 -8.57 -1.92 5.05
N ILE A 71 -7.58 -2.67 4.55
CA ILE A 71 -7.81 -3.69 3.51
C ILE A 71 -8.84 -4.71 3.99
N LEU A 72 -8.70 -5.22 5.22
CA LEU A 72 -9.60 -6.21 5.80
C LEU A 72 -11.03 -5.69 5.99
N GLN A 73 -11.19 -4.41 6.34
CA GLN A 73 -12.49 -3.83 6.72
C GLN A 73 -13.24 -3.21 5.53
N HIS A 74 -12.52 -2.72 4.52
CA HIS A 74 -13.09 -1.84 3.49
C HIS A 74 -12.91 -2.33 2.07
N THR A 75 -12.22 -3.45 1.85
CA THR A 75 -11.99 -4.00 0.50
C THR A 75 -12.39 -5.47 0.41
N SER A 76 -12.44 -5.99 -0.81
CA SER A 76 -12.59 -7.43 -1.07
C SER A 76 -11.25 -8.16 -1.23
N ILE A 77 -10.13 -7.47 -1.01
CA ILE A 77 -8.78 -8.02 -1.15
C ILE A 77 -8.46 -8.83 0.10
N SER A 78 -8.09 -10.10 -0.08
CA SER A 78 -7.55 -10.89 1.02
C SER A 78 -6.10 -10.48 1.28
N LEU A 79 -5.66 -10.44 2.54
CA LEU A 79 -4.24 -10.28 2.85
C LEU A 79 -3.39 -11.38 2.22
N ASP A 80 -3.94 -12.59 2.07
CA ASP A 80 -3.26 -13.68 1.35
C ASP A 80 -3.04 -13.34 -0.12
N ASP A 81 -3.83 -12.48 -0.75
CA ASP A 81 -3.63 -12.08 -2.14
C ASP A 81 -2.45 -11.12 -2.31
N ILE A 82 -1.96 -10.52 -1.23
CA ILE A 82 -0.85 -9.57 -1.24
C ILE A 82 0.46 -10.35 -1.09
N ALA A 83 1.37 -10.21 -2.06
CA ALA A 83 2.68 -10.86 -2.00
C ALA A 83 3.70 -10.04 -1.20
N PHE A 84 3.72 -8.72 -1.41
CA PHE A 84 4.65 -7.82 -0.75
C PHE A 84 4.02 -6.44 -0.54
N TRP A 85 4.44 -5.81 0.56
CA TRP A 85 4.27 -4.39 0.82
C TRP A 85 5.62 -3.69 0.61
N ILE A 86 5.60 -2.58 -0.10
CA ILE A 86 6.76 -1.69 -0.27
C ILE A 86 6.38 -0.36 0.35
N ASP A 87 6.97 -0.09 1.51
CA ASP A 87 6.57 0.96 2.43
C ASP A 87 7.81 1.51 3.13
N ASP A 88 7.84 2.81 3.44
CA ASP A 88 8.91 3.41 4.21
C ASP A 88 8.77 3.13 5.71
N ASP A 89 7.55 2.82 6.17
CA ASP A 89 7.24 2.53 7.57
C ASP A 89 6.45 1.23 7.71
N CYS A 90 7.11 0.18 8.22
CA CYS A 90 6.48 -1.12 8.48
C CYS A 90 5.33 -1.04 9.50
N SER A 91 5.37 -0.06 10.41
CA SER A 91 4.31 0.15 11.39
C SER A 91 3.04 0.75 10.80
N SER A 92 3.08 1.25 9.56
CA SER A 92 1.91 1.74 8.81
C SER A 92 1.14 0.62 8.10
N VAL A 93 1.81 -0.52 7.87
CA VAL A 93 1.23 -1.72 7.28
C VAL A 93 0.62 -2.60 8.36
N THR A 94 1.34 -2.75 9.47
CA THR A 94 1.03 -3.72 10.53
C THR A 94 -0.29 -3.40 11.23
N ARG A 95 -1.15 -4.41 11.42
CA ARG A 95 -2.42 -4.25 12.15
C ARG A 95 -2.21 -3.67 13.55
N ILE A 96 -3.15 -2.81 13.98
CA ILE A 96 -3.05 -2.11 15.26
C ILE A 96 -2.98 -3.05 16.47
N GLU A 97 -3.67 -4.19 16.40
CA GLU A 97 -3.64 -5.21 17.45
C GLU A 97 -2.26 -5.83 17.63
N GLU A 98 -1.53 -6.00 16.53
CA GLU A 98 -0.20 -6.61 16.53
C GLU A 98 0.85 -5.64 17.07
N ILE A 99 0.75 -4.36 16.68
CA ILE A 99 1.56 -3.28 17.27
C ILE A 99 1.37 -3.23 18.79
N ARG A 100 0.12 -3.29 19.27
CA ARG A 100 -0.19 -3.27 20.71
C ARG A 100 0.44 -4.46 21.45
N ARG A 101 0.33 -5.68 20.91
CA ARG A 101 0.93 -6.88 21.51
C ARG A 101 2.46 -6.77 21.63
N LEU A 102 3.12 -6.25 20.60
CA LEU A 102 4.57 -6.03 20.63
C LEU A 102 4.97 -4.99 21.68
N SER A 103 4.19 -3.90 21.82
CA SER A 103 4.47 -2.88 22.83
C SER A 103 4.27 -3.35 24.29
N GLU A 104 3.43 -4.37 24.52
CA GLU A 104 3.19 -4.94 25.85
C GLU A 104 4.26 -5.96 26.27
N THR A 105 5.04 -6.49 25.32
CA THR A 105 6.09 -7.49 25.60
C THR A 105 7.46 -6.88 25.91
N ASP A 106 7.61 -5.57 25.74
CA ASP A 106 8.81 -4.78 26.08
C ASP A 106 8.77 -4.17 27.50
N LEU A 107 7.79 -4.54 28.34
CA LEU A 107 7.62 -4.16 29.76
C LEU A 107 7.82 -5.36 30.69
#